data_AF-A0A1A3PSE5-F1
#
_entry.id   AF-A0A1A3PSE5-F1
#
_cell.length_a   1.000
_cell.length_b   1.000
_cell.length_c   1.000
_cell.angle_alpha   90.00
_cell.angle_beta   90.00
_cell.angle_gamma   90.00
#
_symmetry.space_group_name_H-M   'P 1'
#
loop_
_entity.id
_entity.type
_entity.pdbx_description
1 polymer ?
#
loop_
_entity_poly.entity_id
_entity_poly.type
_entity_poly.pdbx_seq_one_letter_code
_entity_poly.pdbx_strand_id
1 'polypeptide(L)'
;MVPLWFTLSALCFVGAAVLLYVDIDRRRGRGRRRKSWARSHGFDYEQESTEILKRWTRGVMSTVGSNIPARNVVLGQIRGEAVFIFDLEEVATVIALHRKVGTNVVVDVRLKGLKEPRENDIWLLGAIGPRMVYSTNLDAARRACDRRMVTFAHTAPDCAEIMWNEQNWTLVSMPIGSTRAQWDEGLRTVRQFNDLLRVLPPVPQPAGSSGSPQASGRRNASPSRPLAPAGRSEAAQRQPETLSRESGTTSRATATPPAPRQEPVRRPPTGRNGHQASHHQR
;
A
#
# COMPACT_ATOMS: atom_id res chain seq x y z
N MET A 1 -35.13 -40.81 -36.90
CA MET A 1 -34.84 -39.62 -36.06
C MET A 1 -34.04 -39.92 -34.80
N VAL A 2 -34.10 -41.14 -34.24
CA VAL A 2 -33.37 -41.56 -33.03
C VAL A 2 -31.83 -41.60 -33.13
N PRO A 3 -31.19 -42.13 -34.21
CA PRO A 3 -29.72 -42.29 -34.23
C PRO A 3 -28.93 -40.97 -34.24
N LEU A 4 -29.52 -39.89 -34.74
CA LEU A 4 -28.89 -38.55 -34.76
C LEU A 4 -28.69 -37.98 -33.35
N TRP A 5 -29.65 -38.22 -32.45
CA TRP A 5 -29.55 -37.82 -31.04
C TRP A 5 -28.50 -38.61 -30.27
N PHE A 6 -28.29 -39.88 -30.63
CA PHE A 6 -27.21 -40.69 -30.06
C PHE A 6 -25.83 -40.21 -30.50
N THR A 7 -25.65 -39.87 -31.78
CA THR A 7 -24.38 -39.30 -32.26
C THR A 7 -24.09 -37.93 -31.65
N LEU A 8 -25.11 -37.08 -31.48
CA LEU A 8 -24.96 -35.79 -30.83
C LEU A 8 -24.62 -35.95 -29.34
N SER A 9 -25.31 -36.86 -28.64
CA SER A 9 -25.03 -37.19 -27.24
C SER A 9 -23.61 -37.73 -27.06
N ALA A 10 -23.17 -38.63 -27.95
CA ALA A 10 -21.81 -39.16 -27.92
C ALA A 10 -20.77 -38.06 -28.14
N LEU A 11 -20.99 -37.15 -29.09
CA LEU A 11 -20.11 -36.01 -29.33
C LEU A 11 -20.03 -35.07 -28.11
N CYS A 12 -21.17 -34.75 -27.51
CA CYS A 12 -21.22 -33.94 -26.29
C CYS A 12 -20.50 -34.62 -25.11
N PHE A 13 -20.63 -35.94 -24.96
CA PHE A 13 -19.97 -36.69 -23.90
C PHE A 13 -18.45 -36.72 -24.09
N VAL A 14 -17.97 -36.93 -25.31
CA VAL A 14 -16.53 -36.84 -25.63
C VAL A 14 -16.01 -35.43 -25.37
N GLY A 15 -16.75 -34.39 -25.80
CA GLY A 15 -16.40 -33.00 -25.51
C GLY A 15 -16.31 -32.70 -24.02
N ALA A 16 -17.28 -33.17 -23.23
CA ALA A 16 -17.28 -33.02 -21.78
C ALA A 16 -16.10 -33.75 -21.12
N ALA A 17 -15.78 -34.97 -21.56
CA ALA A 17 -14.63 -35.73 -21.05
C ALA A 17 -13.30 -35.03 -21.34
N VAL A 18 -13.14 -34.44 -22.54
CA VAL A 18 -11.95 -33.67 -22.91
C VAL A 18 -11.82 -32.40 -22.07
N LEU A 19 -12.91 -31.65 -21.89
CA LEU A 19 -12.92 -30.45 -21.04
C LEU A 19 -12.59 -30.77 -19.58
N LEU A 20 -13.14 -31.87 -19.06
CA LEU A 20 -12.87 -32.34 -17.70
C LEU A 20 -11.40 -32.74 -17.56
N TYR A 21 -10.82 -33.44 -18.55
CA TYR A 21 -9.40 -33.79 -18.55
C TYR A 21 -8.50 -32.55 -18.51
N VAL A 22 -8.79 -31.56 -19.36
CA VAL A 22 -8.05 -30.28 -19.40
C VAL A 22 -8.18 -29.53 -18.08
N ASP A 23 -9.36 -29.51 -17.48
CA ASP A 23 -9.56 -28.85 -16.18
C ASP A 23 -8.77 -29.54 -15.07
N ILE A 24 -8.80 -30.87 -14.99
CA ILE A 24 -8.03 -31.64 -14.01
C ILE A 24 -6.53 -31.41 -14.19
N ASP A 25 -6.01 -31.44 -15.42
CA ASP A 25 -4.59 -31.23 -15.68
C ASP A 25 -4.15 -29.80 -15.29
N ARG A 26 -4.99 -28.80 -15.59
CA ARG A 26 -4.78 -27.42 -15.12
C ARG A 26 -4.73 -27.36 -13.60
N ARG A 27 -5.71 -27.95 -12.88
CA ARG A 27 -5.73 -27.96 -11.40
C ARG A 27 -4.50 -28.65 -10.82
N ARG A 28 -4.11 -29.82 -11.34
CA ARG A 28 -2.94 -30.58 -10.89
C ARG A 28 -1.62 -29.84 -11.16
N GLY A 29 -1.50 -29.25 -12.35
CA GLY A 29 -0.33 -28.47 -12.76
C GLY A 29 -0.09 -27.24 -11.87
N ARG A 30 -1.16 -26.58 -11.41
CA ARG A 30 -1.08 -25.42 -10.52
C ARG A 30 -0.50 -25.75 -9.15
N GLY A 31 -0.98 -26.80 -8.49
CA GLY A 31 -0.46 -27.22 -7.19
C GLY A 31 1.02 -27.57 -7.25
N ARG A 32 1.47 -28.27 -8.30
CA ARG A 32 2.89 -28.58 -8.52
C ARG A 32 3.74 -27.32 -8.70
N ARG A 33 3.28 -26.36 -9.52
CA ARG A 33 3.96 -25.07 -9.72
C ARG A 33 4.03 -24.26 -8.43
N ARG A 34 2.93 -24.19 -7.66
CA ARG A 34 2.89 -23.48 -6.36
C ARG A 34 3.83 -24.12 -5.34
N LYS A 35 3.82 -25.46 -5.21
CA LYS A 35 4.75 -26.20 -4.34
C LYS A 35 6.21 -25.97 -4.70
N SER A 36 6.54 -25.96 -6.00
CA SER A 36 7.90 -25.67 -6.46
C SER A 36 8.31 -24.23 -6.17
N TRP A 37 7.39 -23.28 -6.32
CA TRP A 37 7.64 -21.87 -6.04
C TRP A 37 7.81 -21.60 -4.54
N ALA A 38 6.98 -22.21 -3.69
CA ALA A 38 7.08 -22.12 -2.23
C ALA A 38 8.47 -22.59 -1.76
N ARG A 39 8.91 -23.76 -2.24
CA ARG A 39 10.26 -24.29 -1.95
C ARG A 39 11.38 -23.34 -2.34
N SER A 40 11.26 -22.65 -3.49
CA SER A 40 12.29 -21.69 -3.92
C SER A 40 12.37 -20.43 -3.06
N HIS A 41 11.30 -20.10 -2.33
CA HIS A 41 11.25 -18.97 -1.39
C HIS A 41 11.54 -19.39 0.06
N GLY A 42 11.75 -20.69 0.32
CA GLY A 42 11.85 -21.22 1.68
C GLY A 42 10.53 -21.16 2.44
N PHE A 43 9.40 -21.19 1.72
CA PHE A 43 8.06 -21.20 2.29
C PHE A 43 7.50 -22.61 2.38
N ASP A 44 6.65 -22.83 3.37
CA ASP A 44 5.93 -24.09 3.56
C ASP A 44 4.71 -24.15 2.63
N TYR A 45 4.39 -25.36 2.17
CA TYR A 45 3.28 -25.61 1.28
C TYR A 45 2.30 -26.59 1.92
N GLU A 46 1.04 -26.21 1.96
CA GLU A 46 -0.09 -27.01 2.41
C GLU A 46 -1.11 -27.11 1.29
N GLN A 47 -1.67 -28.30 1.07
CA GLN A 47 -2.56 -28.53 -0.06
C GLN A 47 -3.91 -27.84 0.13
N GLU A 48 -4.44 -27.86 1.34
CA GLU A 48 -5.75 -27.34 1.69
C GLU A 48 -5.77 -26.89 3.16
N SER A 49 -6.39 -25.75 3.44
CA SER A 49 -6.60 -25.26 4.80
C SER A 49 -7.92 -24.51 4.91
N THR A 50 -8.70 -24.79 5.95
CA THR A 50 -10.00 -24.13 6.21
C THR A 50 -9.90 -23.10 7.32
N GLU A 51 -8.88 -23.19 8.19
CA GLU A 51 -8.76 -22.33 9.36
C GLU A 51 -8.25 -20.94 9.03
N ILE A 52 -7.40 -20.81 8.01
CA ILE A 52 -6.78 -19.53 7.65
C ILE A 52 -7.80 -18.50 7.18
N LEU A 53 -8.88 -18.92 6.54
CA LEU A 53 -9.88 -18.03 5.96
C LEU A 53 -10.72 -17.30 7.02
N LYS A 54 -10.86 -17.88 8.22
CA LYS A 54 -11.60 -17.25 9.33
C LYS A 54 -10.94 -15.96 9.83
N ARG A 55 -9.72 -15.65 9.38
CA ARG A 55 -8.96 -14.46 9.79
C ARG A 55 -9.32 -13.21 9.00
N TRP A 56 -10.01 -13.36 7.88
CA TRP A 56 -10.33 -12.26 6.96
C TRP A 56 -11.81 -12.25 6.64
N THR A 57 -12.37 -11.07 6.45
CA THR A 57 -13.82 -10.89 6.31
C THR A 57 -14.21 -10.02 5.11
N ARG A 58 -13.29 -9.20 4.60
CA ARG A 58 -13.57 -8.19 3.57
C ARG A 58 -12.96 -8.52 2.21
N GLY A 59 -13.26 -7.68 1.22
CA GLY A 59 -12.72 -7.77 -0.13
C GLY A 59 -13.28 -8.97 -0.88
N VAL A 60 -12.43 -9.82 -1.44
CA VAL A 60 -12.94 -11.06 -2.08
C VAL A 60 -13.52 -12.04 -1.07
N MET A 61 -13.14 -11.96 0.22
CA MET A 61 -13.67 -12.87 1.25
C MET A 61 -15.16 -12.66 1.50
N SER A 62 -15.69 -11.45 1.34
CA SER A 62 -17.12 -11.18 1.52
C SER A 62 -17.97 -11.66 0.35
N THR A 63 -17.34 -11.94 -0.80
CA THR A 63 -18.02 -12.51 -1.98
C THR A 63 -18.05 -14.04 -1.94
N VAL A 64 -17.06 -14.64 -1.27
CA VAL A 64 -16.89 -16.09 -1.16
C VAL A 64 -17.64 -16.58 0.08
N GLY A 65 -18.47 -17.61 -0.06
CA GLY A 65 -19.19 -18.19 1.07
C GLY A 65 -18.21 -18.75 2.11
N SER A 66 -18.55 -18.63 3.41
CA SER A 66 -17.69 -19.00 4.54
C SER A 66 -17.23 -20.46 4.60
N ASN A 67 -17.67 -21.31 3.68
CA ASN A 67 -17.45 -22.76 3.68
C ASN A 67 -16.53 -23.24 2.54
N ILE A 68 -15.93 -22.34 1.77
CA ILE A 68 -15.02 -22.70 0.68
C ILE A 68 -13.61 -22.87 1.25
N PRO A 69 -12.94 -24.04 1.06
CA PRO A 69 -11.59 -24.26 1.56
C PRO A 69 -10.55 -23.47 0.76
N ALA A 70 -9.48 -23.03 1.43
CA ALA A 70 -8.32 -22.45 0.74
C ALA A 70 -7.45 -23.57 0.20
N ARG A 71 -7.11 -23.53 -1.10
CA ARG A 71 -6.25 -24.54 -1.75
C ARG A 71 -4.87 -23.97 -2.07
N ASN A 72 -3.89 -24.85 -2.29
CA ASN A 72 -2.52 -24.49 -2.69
C ASN A 72 -1.93 -23.41 -1.76
N VAL A 73 -2.10 -23.61 -0.45
CA VAL A 73 -1.71 -22.68 0.59
C VAL A 73 -0.19 -22.67 0.73
N VAL A 74 0.37 -21.48 0.81
CA VAL A 74 1.79 -21.25 1.06
C VAL A 74 1.91 -20.35 2.28
N LEU A 75 2.66 -20.83 3.26
CA LEU A 75 2.94 -20.13 4.50
C LEU A 75 4.39 -19.69 4.48
N GLY A 76 4.63 -18.41 4.69
CA GLY A 76 5.97 -17.84 4.63
C GLY A 76 6.17 -16.70 5.61
N GLN A 77 7.37 -16.17 5.61
CA GLN A 77 7.70 -14.95 6.34
C GLN A 77 8.54 -14.02 5.47
N ILE A 78 8.25 -12.73 5.53
CA ILE A 78 8.99 -11.69 4.83
C ILE A 78 9.38 -10.63 5.84
N ARG A 79 10.69 -10.43 6.05
CA ARG A 79 11.22 -9.47 7.06
C ARG A 79 10.65 -9.71 8.47
N GLY A 80 10.30 -10.95 8.82
CA GLY A 80 9.69 -11.32 10.10
C GLY A 80 8.17 -11.16 10.16
N GLU A 81 7.51 -10.68 9.11
CA GLU A 81 6.05 -10.62 9.01
C GLU A 81 5.53 -11.88 8.32
N ALA A 82 4.48 -12.51 8.87
CA ALA A 82 3.86 -13.68 8.28
C ALA A 82 3.20 -13.33 6.93
N VAL A 83 3.38 -14.18 5.93
CA VAL A 83 2.70 -14.08 4.63
C VAL A 83 1.97 -15.39 4.32
N PHE A 84 0.74 -15.27 3.85
CA PHE A 84 -0.06 -16.37 3.35
C PHE A 84 -0.37 -16.14 1.88
N ILE A 85 -0.18 -17.17 1.05
CA ILE A 85 -0.64 -17.17 -0.34
C ILE A 85 -1.54 -18.37 -0.53
N PHE A 86 -2.76 -18.18 -1.02
CA PHE A 86 -3.69 -19.28 -1.20
C PHE A 86 -4.64 -19.01 -2.34
N ASP A 87 -5.24 -20.07 -2.85
CA ASP A 87 -6.22 -20.03 -3.92
C ASP A 87 -7.61 -20.22 -3.32
N LEU A 88 -8.52 -19.28 -3.61
CA LEU A 88 -9.95 -19.44 -3.41
C LEU A 88 -10.52 -20.11 -4.66
N GLU A 89 -11.18 -21.25 -4.49
CA GLU A 89 -11.61 -22.12 -5.58
C GLU A 89 -12.41 -21.35 -6.65
N GLU A 90 -11.84 -21.29 -7.87
CA GLU A 90 -12.37 -20.59 -9.06
C GLU A 90 -12.56 -19.07 -8.95
N VAL A 91 -12.24 -18.45 -7.82
CA VAL A 91 -12.43 -17.00 -7.60
C VAL A 91 -11.13 -16.24 -7.82
N ALA A 92 -10.12 -16.46 -6.98
CA ALA A 92 -8.89 -15.67 -6.99
C ALA A 92 -7.75 -16.35 -6.24
N THR A 93 -6.51 -15.97 -6.57
CA THR A 93 -5.36 -16.18 -5.69
C THR A 93 -5.22 -14.96 -4.79
N VAL A 94 -5.13 -15.18 -3.48
CA VAL A 94 -4.99 -14.13 -2.47
C VAL A 94 -3.62 -14.22 -1.81
N ILE A 95 -2.99 -13.07 -1.64
CA ILE A 95 -1.75 -12.89 -0.89
C ILE A 95 -2.07 -11.99 0.31
N ALA A 96 -1.90 -12.51 1.53
CA ALA A 96 -2.12 -11.79 2.77
C ALA A 96 -0.80 -11.61 3.52
N LEU A 97 -0.44 -10.36 3.82
CA LEU A 97 0.74 -9.98 4.59
C LEU A 97 0.32 -9.44 5.96
N HIS A 98 0.97 -9.94 7.01
CA HIS A 98 0.74 -9.46 8.37
C HIS A 98 1.31 -8.05 8.55
N ARG A 99 0.55 -7.17 9.19
CA ARG A 99 0.96 -5.79 9.47
C ARG A 99 1.60 -5.71 10.84
N LYS A 100 2.73 -5.01 10.96
CA LYS A 100 3.34 -4.72 12.27
C LYS A 100 2.44 -3.86 13.19
N VAL A 101 1.69 -2.93 12.62
CA VAL A 101 0.79 -2.03 13.37
C VAL A 101 -0.62 -2.14 12.81
N GLY A 102 -1.55 -2.54 13.67
CA GLY A 102 -2.94 -2.70 13.29
C GLY A 102 -3.68 -1.37 13.14
N THR A 103 -4.76 -1.35 12.35
CA THR A 103 -5.60 -0.16 12.13
C THR A 103 -7.07 -0.52 11.98
N ASN A 104 -7.98 0.31 12.48
CA ASN A 104 -9.43 0.10 12.27
C ASN A 104 -9.93 0.70 10.94
N VAL A 105 -9.07 1.42 10.22
CA VAL A 105 -9.42 2.01 8.92
C VAL A 105 -9.17 0.99 7.83
N VAL A 106 -10.19 0.72 7.02
CA VAL A 106 -10.08 -0.12 5.85
C VAL A 106 -9.95 0.79 4.63
N VAL A 107 -8.95 0.53 3.80
CA VAL A 107 -8.78 1.10 2.47
C VAL A 107 -8.85 -0.05 1.49
N ASP A 108 -9.77 0.04 0.54
CA ASP A 108 -9.96 -0.94 -0.54
C ASP A 108 -9.72 -0.26 -1.89
N VAL A 109 -8.73 -0.77 -2.63
CA VAL A 109 -8.29 -0.26 -3.93
C VAL A 109 -8.54 -1.33 -4.97
N ARG A 110 -9.43 -1.06 -5.92
CA ARG A 110 -9.89 -2.05 -6.91
C ARG A 110 -9.68 -1.52 -8.31
N LEU A 111 -9.44 -2.39 -9.30
CA LEU A 111 -9.48 -1.98 -10.70
C LEU A 111 -10.84 -1.42 -11.09
N LYS A 112 -10.84 -0.42 -11.97
CA LYS A 112 -12.07 0.12 -12.57
C LYS A 112 -12.83 -0.98 -13.29
N GLY A 113 -14.15 -1.00 -13.13
CA GLY A 113 -15.04 -2.00 -13.74
C GLY A 113 -15.33 -3.21 -12.85
N LEU A 114 -14.60 -3.38 -11.74
CA LEU A 114 -15.00 -4.33 -10.70
C LEU A 114 -16.15 -3.74 -9.89
N LYS A 115 -17.03 -4.62 -9.40
CA LYS A 115 -18.16 -4.23 -8.53
C LYS A 115 -17.63 -3.58 -7.26
N GLU A 116 -18.36 -2.58 -6.78
CA GLU A 116 -18.04 -1.91 -5.51
C GLU A 116 -18.05 -2.92 -4.35
N PRO A 117 -17.34 -2.63 -3.25
CA PRO A 117 -17.46 -3.42 -2.02
C PRO A 117 -18.92 -3.56 -1.59
N ARG A 118 -19.30 -4.72 -1.06
CA ARG A 118 -20.70 -5.02 -0.68
C ARG A 118 -21.08 -4.45 0.68
N GLU A 119 -20.07 -4.14 1.48
CA GLU A 119 -20.21 -3.68 2.85
C GLU A 119 -20.82 -2.28 2.88
N ASN A 120 -21.78 -2.03 3.78
CA ASN A 120 -22.48 -0.75 3.86
C ASN A 120 -21.68 0.34 4.60
N ASP A 121 -20.56 -0.02 5.22
CA ASP A 121 -19.73 0.86 6.05
C ASP A 121 -18.50 1.42 5.32
N ILE A 122 -18.45 1.25 4.00
CA ILE A 122 -17.34 1.70 3.15
C ILE A 122 -17.88 2.62 2.04
N TRP A 123 -17.19 3.74 1.83
CA TRP A 123 -17.62 4.76 0.86
C TRP A 123 -16.54 5.01 -0.18
N LEU A 124 -16.98 5.42 -1.37
CA LEU A 124 -16.09 5.79 -2.47
C LEU A 124 -15.34 7.09 -2.13
N LEU A 125 -14.01 7.03 -2.13
CA LEU A 125 -13.15 8.22 -2.02
C LEU A 125 -12.95 8.88 -3.38
N GLY A 126 -12.70 8.08 -4.42
CA GLY A 126 -12.49 8.56 -5.78
C GLY A 126 -11.66 7.62 -6.65
N ALA A 127 -11.41 8.06 -7.88
CA ALA A 127 -10.61 7.33 -8.86
C ALA A 127 -9.14 7.76 -8.81
N ILE A 128 -8.23 6.79 -8.80
CA ILE A 128 -6.79 7.00 -8.93
C ILE A 128 -6.29 6.15 -10.11
N GLY A 129 -6.02 6.81 -11.23
CA GLY A 129 -5.54 6.13 -12.45
C GLY A 129 -6.52 5.05 -12.94
N PRO A 130 -6.08 3.78 -13.08
CA PRO A 130 -6.95 2.66 -13.47
C PRO A 130 -7.76 2.07 -12.30
N ARG A 131 -7.69 2.64 -11.09
CA ARG A 131 -8.25 2.07 -9.86
C ARG A 131 -9.25 3.00 -9.17
N MET A 132 -10.17 2.41 -8.42
CA MET A 132 -11.15 3.06 -7.56
C MET A 132 -10.77 2.80 -6.10
N VAL A 133 -10.82 3.83 -5.26
CA VAL A 133 -10.48 3.73 -3.84
C VAL A 133 -11.72 3.92 -3.00
N TYR A 134 -11.96 2.98 -2.10
CA TYR A 134 -13.04 2.96 -1.11
C TYR A 134 -12.42 2.95 0.29
N SER A 135 -13.09 3.55 1.27
CA SER A 135 -12.65 3.48 2.66
C SER A 135 -13.77 3.63 3.67
N THR A 136 -13.58 3.03 4.86
CA THR A 136 -14.44 3.23 6.03
C THR A 136 -14.24 4.60 6.66
N ASN A 137 -13.10 5.27 6.40
CA ASN A 137 -12.86 6.63 6.85
C ASN A 137 -12.19 7.43 5.74
N LEU A 138 -12.98 8.31 5.09
CA LEU A 138 -12.54 9.09 3.95
C LEU A 138 -11.40 10.07 4.28
N ASP A 139 -11.35 10.62 5.50
CA ASP A 139 -10.30 11.56 5.90
C ASP A 139 -8.96 10.87 6.18
N ALA A 140 -9.01 9.68 6.79
CA ALA A 140 -7.82 8.84 6.94
C ALA A 140 -7.31 8.34 5.58
N ALA A 141 -8.22 7.92 4.69
CA ALA A 141 -7.86 7.49 3.35
C ALA A 141 -7.30 8.63 2.50
N ARG A 142 -7.87 9.84 2.58
CA ARG A 142 -7.33 11.02 1.87
C ARG A 142 -5.90 11.34 2.30
N ARG A 143 -5.58 11.19 3.60
CA ARG A 143 -4.20 11.34 4.10
C ARG A 143 -3.27 10.23 3.61
N ALA A 144 -3.77 9.01 3.48
CA ALA A 144 -3.01 7.89 2.93
C ALA A 144 -2.83 7.97 1.40
N CYS A 145 -3.76 8.62 0.69
CA CYS A 145 -3.72 8.82 -0.75
C CYS A 145 -2.80 9.99 -1.16
N ASP A 146 -1.53 9.90 -0.78
CA ASP A 146 -0.51 10.86 -1.17
C ASP A 146 -0.01 10.62 -2.62
N ARG A 147 1.00 11.39 -3.04
CA ARG A 147 1.65 11.24 -4.36
C ARG A 147 2.17 9.81 -4.59
N ARG A 148 2.59 9.10 -3.55
CA ARG A 148 3.13 7.74 -3.64
C ARG A 148 2.02 6.75 -3.91
N MET A 149 0.87 6.89 -3.23
CA MET A 149 -0.32 6.09 -3.53
C MET A 149 -0.80 6.30 -4.96
N VAL A 150 -0.80 7.56 -5.44
CA VAL A 150 -1.15 7.86 -6.83
C VAL A 150 -0.21 7.16 -7.81
N THR A 151 1.10 7.27 -7.58
CA THR A 151 2.11 6.61 -8.42
C THR A 151 1.94 5.09 -8.39
N PHE A 152 1.75 4.51 -7.20
CA PHE A 152 1.53 3.09 -7.00
C PHE A 152 0.29 2.59 -7.75
N ALA A 153 -0.82 3.32 -7.71
CA ALA A 153 -2.03 2.93 -8.42
C ALA A 153 -1.85 2.91 -9.95
N HIS A 154 -0.91 3.69 -10.50
CA HIS A 154 -0.55 3.66 -11.92
C HIS A 154 0.47 2.57 -12.27
N THR A 155 1.42 2.28 -11.37
CA THR A 155 2.51 1.32 -11.62
C THR A 155 2.18 -0.10 -11.20
N ALA A 156 1.21 -0.30 -10.30
CA ALA A 156 0.83 -1.62 -9.83
C ALA A 156 0.25 -2.46 -10.97
N PRO A 157 0.64 -3.74 -11.08
CA PRO A 157 0.25 -4.59 -12.19
C PRO A 157 -1.25 -4.82 -12.22
N ASP A 158 -1.82 -4.96 -13.41
CA ASP A 158 -3.25 -5.23 -13.59
C ASP A 158 -3.67 -6.62 -13.07
N CYS A 159 -2.72 -7.51 -12.81
CA CYS A 159 -3.03 -8.76 -12.10
C CYS A 159 -3.41 -8.51 -10.63
N ALA A 160 -3.04 -7.38 -10.02
CA ALA A 160 -3.50 -6.98 -8.70
C ALA A 160 -4.87 -6.27 -8.84
N GLU A 161 -5.92 -7.08 -8.89
CA GLU A 161 -7.29 -6.65 -9.16
C GLU A 161 -7.90 -5.89 -7.99
N ILE A 162 -7.71 -6.41 -6.77
CA ILE A 162 -8.31 -5.89 -5.54
C ILE A 162 -7.25 -5.91 -4.45
N MET A 163 -7.00 -4.77 -3.81
CA MET A 163 -6.01 -4.61 -2.74
C MET A 163 -6.69 -3.94 -1.57
N TRP A 164 -6.72 -4.60 -0.42
CA TRP A 164 -7.38 -4.04 0.76
C TRP A 164 -6.57 -4.33 2.01
N ASN A 165 -6.87 -3.61 3.08
CA ASN A 165 -6.36 -3.96 4.40
C ASN A 165 -7.51 -4.27 5.36
N GLU A 166 -7.20 -5.15 6.30
CA GLU A 166 -7.98 -5.34 7.50
C GLU A 166 -7.14 -4.89 8.70
N GLN A 167 -7.56 -5.26 9.90
CA GLN A 167 -6.95 -4.75 11.13
C GLN A 167 -5.46 -5.01 11.17
N ASN A 168 -5.05 -6.28 11.06
CA ASN A 168 -3.66 -6.72 11.16
C ASN A 168 -3.11 -7.31 9.86
N TRP A 169 -3.84 -7.13 8.74
CA TRP A 169 -3.51 -7.76 7.47
C TRP A 169 -3.62 -6.79 6.31
N THR A 170 -2.75 -6.95 5.32
CA THR A 170 -2.85 -6.29 4.02
C THR A 170 -2.92 -7.38 2.96
N LEU A 171 -3.92 -7.31 2.09
CA LEU A 171 -4.27 -8.36 1.17
C LEU A 171 -4.27 -7.85 -0.27
N VAL A 172 -3.88 -8.72 -1.19
CA VAL A 172 -3.99 -8.53 -2.64
C VAL A 172 -4.66 -9.76 -3.23
N SER A 173 -5.70 -9.53 -4.02
CA SER A 173 -6.37 -10.52 -4.84
C SER A 173 -5.88 -10.40 -6.28
N MET A 174 -5.63 -11.55 -6.89
CA MET A 174 -5.18 -11.68 -8.26
C MET A 174 -5.89 -12.84 -8.96
N PRO A 175 -5.98 -12.85 -10.30
CA PRO A 175 -6.66 -13.91 -11.04
C PRO A 175 -6.13 -15.28 -10.65
N ILE A 176 -7.03 -16.26 -10.52
CA ILE A 176 -6.62 -17.63 -10.20
C ILE A 176 -5.54 -18.09 -11.17
N GLY A 177 -5.65 -17.81 -12.47
CA GLY A 177 -4.69 -18.13 -13.54
C GLY A 177 -3.27 -17.55 -13.41
N SER A 178 -2.95 -16.82 -12.34
CA SER A 178 -1.66 -16.16 -12.15
C SER A 178 -0.46 -17.11 -12.19
N THR A 179 0.60 -16.66 -12.85
CA THR A 179 1.87 -17.37 -13.03
C THR A 179 2.86 -17.11 -11.89
N ARG A 180 3.97 -17.84 -11.90
CA ARG A 180 5.06 -17.68 -10.92
C ARG A 180 5.57 -16.23 -10.82
N ALA A 181 5.80 -15.59 -11.96
CA ALA A 181 6.28 -14.21 -12.02
C ALA A 181 5.25 -13.23 -11.43
N GLN A 182 3.96 -13.47 -11.69
CA GLN A 182 2.88 -12.67 -11.12
C GLN A 182 2.75 -12.86 -9.61
N TRP A 183 3.02 -14.05 -9.07
CA TRP A 183 3.08 -14.25 -7.62
C TRP A 183 4.22 -13.46 -6.97
N ASP A 184 5.41 -13.46 -7.60
CA ASP A 184 6.54 -12.65 -7.15
C ASP A 184 6.21 -11.15 -7.19
N GLU A 185 5.52 -10.71 -8.24
CA GLU A 185 5.04 -9.33 -8.37
C GLU A 185 3.95 -8.99 -7.37
N GLY A 186 3.04 -9.92 -7.08
CA GLY A 186 2.03 -9.81 -6.03
C GLY A 186 2.65 -9.63 -4.65
N LEU A 187 3.70 -10.40 -4.34
CA LEU A 187 4.47 -10.22 -3.09
C LEU A 187 5.12 -8.84 -3.00
N ARG A 188 5.63 -8.28 -4.11
CA ARG A 188 6.16 -6.91 -4.12
C ARG A 188 5.04 -5.89 -3.94
N THR A 189 3.92 -6.09 -4.62
CA THR A 189 2.75 -5.20 -4.62
C THR A 189 2.12 -5.12 -3.24
N VAL A 190 1.87 -6.25 -2.57
CA VAL A 190 1.28 -6.27 -1.21
C VAL A 190 2.19 -5.55 -0.19
N ARG A 191 3.52 -5.66 -0.36
CA ARG A 191 4.48 -4.98 0.52
C ARG A 191 4.50 -3.48 0.28
N GLN A 192 4.55 -3.05 -0.97
CA GLN A 192 4.48 -1.63 -1.32
C GLN A 192 3.16 -1.02 -0.83
N PHE A 193 2.05 -1.74 -1.00
CA PHE A 193 0.75 -1.31 -0.50
C PHE A 193 0.73 -1.24 1.03
N ASN A 194 1.26 -2.25 1.73
CA ASN A 194 1.40 -2.23 3.20
C ASN A 194 2.22 -1.03 3.68
N ASP A 195 3.33 -0.72 3.01
CA ASP A 195 4.20 0.41 3.31
C ASP A 195 3.50 1.77 3.10
N LEU A 196 2.58 1.87 2.14
CA LEU A 196 1.76 3.08 1.94
C LEU A 196 0.71 3.21 3.05
N LEU A 197 0.11 2.11 3.48
CA LEU A 197 -0.92 2.09 4.52
C LEU A 197 -0.39 2.17 5.95
N ARG A 198 0.93 2.31 6.15
CA ARG A 198 1.50 2.51 7.49
C ARG A 198 1.13 3.86 8.13
N VAL A 199 0.63 4.80 7.32
CA VAL A 199 0.19 6.13 7.77
C VAL A 199 -1.22 6.14 8.35
N LEU A 200 -1.93 5.01 8.28
CA LEU A 200 -3.24 4.86 8.88
C LEU A 200 -3.16 4.94 10.41
N PRO A 201 -4.19 5.48 11.08
CA PRO A 201 -4.18 5.62 12.53
C PRO A 201 -4.11 4.23 13.18
N PRO A 202 -3.26 4.04 14.21
CA PRO A 202 -3.21 2.79 14.93
C PRO A 202 -4.53 2.56 15.68
N VAL A 203 -4.83 1.30 15.98
CA VAL A 203 -5.95 0.97 16.87
C VAL A 203 -5.73 1.68 18.22
N PRO A 204 -6.73 2.41 18.76
CA PRO A 204 -6.62 3.00 20.07
C PRO A 204 -6.35 1.89 21.08
N GLN A 205 -5.16 1.91 21.69
CA GLN A 205 -4.87 0.98 22.77
C GLN A 205 -5.71 1.43 23.97
N PRO A 206 -6.50 0.55 24.59
CA PRO A 206 -7.21 0.92 25.80
C PRO A 206 -6.18 1.36 26.82
N ALA A 207 -6.29 2.62 27.26
CA ALA A 207 -5.44 3.22 28.28
C ALA A 207 -5.52 2.36 29.55
N GLY A 208 -4.59 1.42 29.72
CA GLY A 208 -4.66 0.42 30.79
C GLY A 208 -3.70 -0.76 30.67
N SER A 209 -3.02 -0.96 29.53
CA SER A 209 -2.05 -2.06 29.34
C SER A 209 -0.61 -1.61 29.06
N SER A 210 -0.26 -0.40 29.50
CA SER A 210 1.13 0.01 29.72
C SER A 210 1.33 0.17 31.22
N GLY A 211 1.86 -0.88 31.85
CA GLY A 211 2.26 -0.86 33.25
C GLY A 211 3.37 0.18 33.47
N SER A 212 2.99 1.33 34.03
CA SER A 212 3.78 2.19 34.92
C SER A 212 2.87 3.33 35.42
N PRO A 213 2.32 3.26 36.64
CA PRO A 213 1.67 4.41 37.25
C PRO A 213 2.75 5.31 37.86
N GLN A 214 3.35 6.20 37.06
CA GLN A 214 4.01 7.37 37.64
C GLN A 214 3.03 8.52 37.68
N ALA A 215 2.53 8.75 38.89
CA ALA A 215 1.74 9.89 39.28
C ALA A 215 2.41 11.19 38.83
N SER A 216 1.84 11.84 37.82
CA SER A 216 2.03 13.27 37.56
C SER A 216 0.73 14.02 37.90
N GLY A 217 0.23 13.79 39.11
CA GLY A 217 -0.54 14.80 39.83
C GLY A 217 0.42 15.87 40.36
N ARG A 218 0.79 16.84 39.53
CA ARG A 218 1.40 18.09 40.00
C ARG A 218 0.84 19.28 39.23
N ARG A 219 -0.26 19.80 39.79
CA ARG A 219 -0.51 21.21 40.13
C ARG A 219 -0.14 22.23 39.04
N ASN A 220 -1.18 22.84 38.48
CA ASN A 220 -1.18 24.24 38.04
C ASN A 220 -0.46 25.10 39.08
N ALA A 221 0.75 25.53 38.78
CA ALA A 221 1.47 26.54 39.54
C ALA A 221 1.72 27.73 38.61
N SER A 222 0.79 28.69 38.67
CA SER A 222 1.00 30.05 38.19
C SER A 222 2.23 30.64 38.90
N PRO A 223 3.19 31.26 38.19
CA PRO A 223 4.32 31.88 38.87
C PRO A 223 3.86 33.22 39.48
N SER A 224 3.51 33.18 40.76
CA SER A 224 3.30 34.38 41.58
C SER A 224 4.61 35.14 41.73
N ARG A 225 4.67 36.30 41.06
CA ARG A 225 5.68 37.35 41.18
C ARG A 225 5.83 37.80 42.64
N PRO A 226 7.02 37.73 43.27
CA PRO A 226 7.25 38.39 44.54
C PRO A 226 7.48 39.90 44.31
N LEU A 227 6.66 40.74 44.95
CA LEU A 227 6.91 42.17 45.11
C LEU A 227 8.12 42.37 46.04
N ALA A 228 9.13 43.08 45.57
CA ALA A 228 10.20 43.62 46.41
C ALA A 228 9.71 44.93 47.07
N PRO A 229 9.98 45.16 48.37
CA PRO A 229 9.57 46.39 49.04
C PRO A 229 10.55 47.54 48.76
N ALA A 230 9.98 48.74 48.66
CA ALA A 230 10.71 49.99 48.54
C ALA A 230 11.44 50.33 49.85
N GLY A 231 12.74 50.61 49.75
CA GLY A 231 13.58 51.16 50.81
C GLY A 231 14.51 52.22 50.24
N ARG A 232 14.40 53.44 50.78
CA ARG A 232 15.02 54.70 50.35
C ARG A 232 16.35 54.95 51.09
N SER A 233 17.16 55.84 50.50
CA SER A 233 18.31 56.62 51.05
C SER A 233 19.69 56.09 50.63
N GLU A 234 20.47 56.70 49.71
CA GLU A 234 21.10 58.05 49.67
C GLU A 234 22.57 58.03 50.17
N ALA A 235 23.53 58.29 49.24
CA ALA A 235 24.87 58.88 49.40
C ALA A 235 25.76 58.43 48.21
N ALA A 236 26.05 59.25 47.19
CA ALA A 236 27.04 60.35 47.13
C ALA A 236 28.50 59.90 46.92
N GLN A 237 29.00 60.03 45.68
CA GLN A 237 30.39 60.38 45.27
C GLN A 237 30.37 60.55 43.73
N ARG A 238 30.39 61.77 43.16
CA ARG A 238 31.56 62.60 42.75
C ARG A 238 32.66 61.73 42.08
N GLN A 239 33.18 61.96 40.87
CA GLN A 239 33.23 63.11 39.94
C GLN A 239 33.85 62.61 38.57
N PRO A 240 34.28 63.43 37.58
CA PRO A 240 33.69 63.44 36.23
C PRO A 240 34.69 63.21 35.05
N GLU A 241 34.26 63.62 33.85
CA GLU A 241 34.98 63.82 32.57
C GLU A 241 34.99 62.60 31.63
N THR A 242 34.65 62.68 30.34
CA THR A 242 34.98 63.71 29.35
C THR A 242 33.88 63.89 28.29
N LEU A 243 33.65 65.15 27.92
CA LEU A 243 32.95 65.59 26.70
C LEU A 243 33.73 65.18 25.45
N SER A 244 33.04 64.70 24.42
CA SER A 244 33.27 65.15 23.04
C SER A 244 32.04 64.95 22.18
N ARG A 245 31.72 66.06 21.53
CA ARG A 245 30.59 66.40 20.68
C ARG A 245 31.11 66.26 19.26
N GLU A 246 30.38 65.61 18.35
CA GLU A 246 30.07 66.25 17.06
C GLU A 246 29.09 65.46 16.19
N SER A 247 28.25 66.27 15.57
CA SER A 247 27.19 65.97 14.64
C SER A 247 27.76 65.62 13.25
N GLY A 248 27.05 64.81 12.47
CA GLY A 248 27.47 64.49 11.11
C GLY A 248 26.38 63.82 10.30
N THR A 249 25.69 64.63 9.52
CA THR A 249 24.49 64.40 8.71
C THR A 249 24.73 63.47 7.51
N THR A 250 23.68 62.74 7.10
CA THR A 250 23.31 62.33 5.72
C THR A 250 24.31 61.55 4.86
N SER A 251 23.94 60.34 4.42
CA SER A 251 23.62 60.14 3.00
C SER A 251 22.89 58.84 2.67
N ARG A 252 22.13 58.95 1.60
CA ARG A 252 21.10 58.08 1.03
C ARG A 252 21.70 57.40 -0.20
N ALA A 253 21.58 56.07 -0.34
CA ALA A 253 21.56 55.40 -1.66
C ALA A 253 21.08 53.94 -1.50
N THR A 254 19.81 53.64 -1.80
CA THR A 254 19.27 53.15 -3.09
C THR A 254 19.43 51.63 -3.28
N ALA A 255 18.30 50.93 -3.09
CA ALA A 255 18.06 49.55 -3.48
C ALA A 255 18.00 49.40 -5.01
N THR A 256 18.53 48.30 -5.54
CA THR A 256 18.37 47.90 -6.95
C THR A 256 17.87 46.44 -7.02
N PRO A 257 16.74 46.15 -7.69
CA PRO A 257 16.25 44.78 -7.98
C PRO A 257 16.87 44.18 -9.26
N PRO A 258 16.63 42.87 -9.56
CA PRO A 258 17.50 42.03 -10.37
C PRO A 258 17.23 42.09 -11.88
N ALA A 259 18.27 41.78 -12.67
CA ALA A 259 18.23 41.65 -14.13
C ALA A 259 17.78 40.23 -14.58
N PRO A 260 17.10 40.09 -15.75
CA PRO A 260 16.55 38.83 -16.22
C PRO A 260 17.59 37.94 -16.92
N ARG A 261 17.52 36.64 -16.65
CA ARG A 261 18.38 35.59 -17.22
C ARG A 261 17.82 35.12 -18.57
N GLN A 262 18.58 35.28 -19.64
CA GLN A 262 18.25 34.83 -21.00
C GLN A 262 18.47 33.31 -21.15
N GLU A 263 17.51 32.62 -21.76
CA GLU A 263 17.60 31.24 -22.27
C GLU A 263 18.50 31.18 -23.52
N PRO A 264 19.30 30.10 -23.70
CA PRO A 264 19.81 29.74 -25.01
C PRO A 264 18.96 28.64 -25.67
N VAL A 265 18.64 28.93 -26.92
CA VAL A 265 17.86 28.19 -27.92
C VAL A 265 18.44 26.80 -28.25
N ARG A 266 17.52 25.85 -28.48
CA ARG A 266 17.73 24.47 -28.99
C ARG A 266 18.59 24.40 -30.26
N ARG A 267 19.44 23.37 -30.33
CA ARG A 267 19.93 22.77 -31.60
C ARG A 267 19.83 21.24 -31.52
N PRO A 268 19.26 20.55 -32.52
CA PRO A 268 19.19 19.09 -32.55
C PRO A 268 20.44 18.49 -33.22
N PRO A 269 20.95 17.32 -32.78
CA PRO A 269 21.93 16.58 -33.55
C PRO A 269 21.26 15.71 -34.62
N THR A 270 21.90 15.73 -35.77
CA THR A 270 21.63 15.08 -37.05
C THR A 270 21.61 13.55 -36.97
N GLY A 271 20.61 12.94 -37.63
CA GLY A 271 20.54 11.50 -37.86
C GLY A 271 21.68 10.99 -38.75
N ARG A 272 22.26 9.86 -38.35
CA ARG A 272 23.25 9.12 -39.14
C ARG A 272 22.65 7.78 -39.52
N ASN A 273 22.19 7.71 -40.77
CA ASN A 273 21.91 6.45 -41.47
C ASN A 273 23.21 5.65 -41.59
N GLY A 274 23.18 4.40 -41.13
CA GLY A 274 24.25 3.43 -41.31
C GLY A 274 23.62 2.08 -41.63
N HIS A 275 23.41 1.81 -42.91
CA HIS A 275 23.19 0.48 -43.42
C HIS A 275 24.40 -0.40 -43.10
N GLN A 276 24.18 -1.59 -42.54
CA GLN A 276 25.11 -2.69 -42.72
C GLN A 276 24.34 -3.99 -42.91
N ALA A 277 24.57 -4.58 -44.08
CA ALA A 277 23.95 -5.77 -44.58
C ALA A 277 24.50 -7.04 -43.93
N SER A 278 23.65 -8.05 -43.96
CA SER A 278 23.88 -9.48 -43.79
C SER A 278 25.16 -10.02 -44.43
N HIS A 279 25.92 -10.82 -43.67
CA HIS A 279 26.79 -11.84 -44.22
C HIS A 279 26.55 -13.19 -43.51
N HIS A 280 25.97 -14.11 -44.26
CA HIS A 280 26.08 -15.56 -44.03
C HIS A 280 27.36 -16.05 -44.72
N GLN A 281 28.19 -16.81 -44.02
CA GLN A 281 29.13 -17.79 -44.57
C GLN A 281 29.01 -19.03 -43.65
N ARG A 282 28.44 -20.13 -44.16
CA ARG A 282 29.02 -21.22 -44.96
C ARG A 282 29.71 -22.25 -44.07
#